data_AF-A0A329LE03-F1
#
_entry.id   AF-A0A329LE03-F1
#
_cell.length_a   1.000
_cell.length_b   1.000
_cell.length_c   1.000
_cell.angle_alpha   90.00
_cell.angle_beta   90.00
_cell.angle_gamma   90.00
#
_symmetry.space_group_name_H-M   'P 1'
#
loop_
_entity.id
_entity.type
_entity.pdbx_description
1 polymer ?
#
loop_
_entity_poly.entity_id
_entity_poly.type
_entity_poly.pdbx_seq_one_letter_code
_entity_poly.pdbx_strand_id
1 'polypeptide(L)'
;MTTVGQTRALRGRRAIRPTGDEREQAILATAERLLEERSLADISVDDLAKGAGISRPTFYFYFKSKEAVLLSLLEPVIAQADSEFDGAVHRLPADPRRVWRDGIKAFFTAFTTHRAVARTATEVLATSTELRSVWSGYMQKWIDQTAAMITAERARGAAPDNIPAADLATSLNQMNERTMMAALSAETPAVEAERVVDTLTHIWISSIYGESG
;
A
#
# COMPACT_ATOMS: atom_id res chain seq x y z
N MET A 1 53.12 -28.09 -46.92
CA MET A 1 53.26 -27.99 -45.45
C MET A 1 53.55 -26.52 -45.17
N THR A 2 52.72 -25.71 -44.53
CA THR A 2 51.73 -25.97 -43.47
C THR A 2 50.68 -24.85 -43.46
N THR A 3 49.45 -25.23 -43.16
CA THR A 3 48.20 -24.47 -43.21
C THR A 3 47.96 -23.66 -41.92
N VAL A 4 47.41 -22.44 -42.10
CA VAL A 4 46.50 -21.62 -41.26
C VAL A 4 46.40 -21.87 -39.75
N GLY A 5 46.47 -20.77 -38.99
CA GLY A 5 45.87 -20.66 -37.65
C GLY A 5 45.33 -19.25 -37.38
N GLN A 6 44.19 -18.88 -37.98
CA GLN A 6 43.44 -17.69 -37.58
C GLN A 6 42.76 -17.96 -36.23
N THR A 7 43.18 -17.24 -35.19
CA THR A 7 42.53 -17.24 -33.88
C THR A 7 41.18 -16.54 -34.00
N ARG A 8 40.11 -17.35 -34.07
CA ARG A 8 38.72 -16.92 -34.10
C ARG A 8 38.37 -16.25 -32.77
N ALA A 9 38.24 -14.92 -32.78
CA ALA A 9 37.72 -14.15 -31.66
C ALA A 9 36.36 -14.71 -31.21
N LEU A 10 36.25 -15.01 -29.92
CA LEU A 10 35.06 -15.55 -29.28
C LEU A 10 33.91 -14.55 -29.42
N ARG A 11 32.82 -15.02 -30.05
CA ARG A 11 31.55 -14.32 -30.22
C ARG A 11 31.11 -13.67 -28.90
N GLY A 12 30.73 -12.40 -28.98
CA GLY A 12 30.25 -11.60 -27.86
C GLY A 12 29.15 -12.31 -27.06
N ARG A 13 29.22 -12.12 -25.74
CA ARG A 13 28.18 -12.49 -24.78
C ARG A 13 26.83 -12.00 -25.32
N ARG A 14 25.99 -12.92 -25.79
CA ARG A 14 24.58 -12.65 -26.08
C ARG A 14 23.97 -12.19 -24.76
N ALA A 15 23.67 -10.90 -24.64
CA ALA A 15 22.96 -10.37 -23.48
C ALA A 15 21.73 -11.26 -23.27
N ILE A 16 21.64 -11.89 -22.10
CA ILE A 16 20.52 -12.75 -21.74
C ILE A 16 19.29 -11.85 -21.87
N ARG A 17 18.39 -12.22 -22.78
CA ARG A 17 17.18 -11.43 -23.03
C ARG A 17 16.36 -11.50 -21.74
N PRO A 18 15.94 -10.35 -21.18
CA PRO A 18 15.21 -10.37 -19.92
C PRO A 18 13.95 -11.24 -20.03
N THR A 19 13.66 -11.98 -18.97
CA THR A 19 12.46 -12.82 -18.82
C THR A 19 11.19 -11.96 -18.78
N GLY A 20 10.02 -12.61 -18.74
CA GLY A 20 8.73 -11.93 -18.57
C GLY A 20 8.73 -11.06 -17.32
N ASP A 21 9.03 -11.68 -16.19
CA ASP A 21 9.00 -11.11 -14.85
C ASP A 21 10.03 -9.98 -14.68
N GLU A 22 11.22 -10.11 -15.26
CA GLU A 22 12.26 -9.08 -15.20
C GLU A 22 11.82 -7.77 -15.89
N ARG A 23 11.02 -7.85 -16.96
CA ARG A 23 10.51 -6.66 -17.64
C ARG A 23 9.39 -5.99 -16.85
N GLU A 24 8.52 -6.78 -16.26
CA GLU A 24 7.47 -6.27 -15.38
C GLU A 24 8.06 -5.51 -14.20
N GLN A 25 9.05 -6.11 -13.52
CA GLN A 25 9.80 -5.46 -12.45
C GLN A 25 10.53 -4.19 -12.92
N ALA A 26 11.09 -4.19 -14.13
CA ALA A 26 11.72 -2.99 -14.69
C ALA A 26 10.72 -1.84 -14.93
N ILE A 27 9.47 -2.15 -15.32
CA ILE A 27 8.40 -1.15 -15.43
C ILE A 27 8.05 -0.60 -14.05
N LEU A 28 7.84 -1.47 -13.06
CA LEU A 28 7.50 -1.08 -11.68
C LEU A 28 8.59 -0.19 -11.06
N ALA A 29 9.86 -0.61 -11.15
CA ALA A 29 11.00 0.16 -10.64
C ALA A 29 11.15 1.51 -11.35
N THR A 30 10.88 1.56 -12.66
CA THR A 30 10.87 2.82 -13.42
C THR A 30 9.77 3.75 -12.93
N ALA A 31 8.56 3.22 -12.72
CA ALA A 31 7.43 3.98 -12.24
C ALA A 31 7.69 4.54 -10.84
N GLU A 32 8.15 3.71 -9.89
CA GLU A 32 8.46 4.14 -8.52
C GLU A 32 9.46 5.30 -8.51
N ARG A 33 10.57 5.18 -9.26
CA ARG A 33 11.55 6.27 -9.39
C ARG A 33 10.94 7.55 -9.98
N LEU A 34 10.14 7.45 -11.03
CA LEU A 34 9.54 8.63 -11.66
C LEU A 34 8.51 9.33 -10.76
N LEU A 35 7.82 8.59 -9.89
CA LEU A 35 6.84 9.12 -8.94
C LEU A 35 7.48 9.93 -7.80
N GLU A 36 8.77 9.71 -7.53
CA GLU A 36 9.54 10.57 -6.62
C GLU A 36 9.72 11.98 -7.19
N GLU A 37 9.82 12.09 -8.52
CA GLU A 37 10.19 13.32 -9.22
C GLU A 37 8.97 14.16 -9.64
N ARG A 38 7.86 13.53 -10.02
CA ARG A 38 6.68 14.22 -10.61
C ARG A 38 5.37 13.42 -10.46
N SER A 39 4.25 14.07 -10.74
CA SER A 39 2.92 13.46 -10.63
C SER A 39 2.70 12.35 -11.66
N LEU A 40 1.80 11.39 -11.38
CA LEU A 40 1.44 10.35 -12.36
C LEU A 40 0.84 10.96 -13.65
N ALA A 41 0.15 12.10 -13.56
CA ALA A 41 -0.39 12.80 -14.72
C ALA A 41 0.71 13.18 -15.72
N ASP A 42 1.88 13.59 -15.22
CA ASP A 42 3.05 14.02 -16.01
C ASP A 42 3.94 12.85 -16.48
N ILE A 43 3.62 11.61 -16.09
CA ILE A 43 4.31 10.41 -16.55
C ILE A 43 3.54 9.83 -17.73
N SER A 44 4.23 9.68 -18.86
CA SER A 44 3.69 9.02 -20.04
C SER A 44 4.04 7.52 -20.06
N VAL A 45 3.25 6.72 -20.80
CA VAL A 45 3.58 5.32 -21.07
C VAL A 45 4.94 5.20 -21.79
N ASP A 46 5.32 6.19 -22.61
CA ASP A 46 6.61 6.17 -23.29
C ASP A 46 7.77 6.38 -22.33
N ASP A 47 7.59 7.19 -21.27
CA ASP A 47 8.59 7.33 -20.21
C ASP A 47 8.82 6.01 -19.47
N LEU A 48 7.72 5.32 -19.13
CA LEU A 48 7.76 4.01 -18.47
C LEU A 48 8.43 2.96 -19.35
N ALA A 49 8.02 2.87 -20.61
CA ALA A 49 8.59 1.92 -21.57
C ALA A 49 10.08 2.20 -21.80
N LYS A 50 10.47 3.46 -21.99
CA LYS A 50 11.86 3.87 -22.19
C LYS A 50 12.73 3.57 -20.97
N GLY A 51 12.25 3.90 -19.76
CA GLY A 51 12.99 3.62 -18.53
C GLY A 51 13.16 2.13 -18.26
N ALA A 52 12.16 1.31 -18.61
CA ALA A 52 12.23 -0.14 -18.51
C ALA A 52 12.99 -0.82 -19.68
N GLY A 53 13.46 -0.06 -20.67
CA GLY A 53 14.20 -0.60 -21.82
C GLY A 53 13.34 -1.44 -22.77
N ILE A 54 12.04 -1.15 -22.88
CA ILE A 54 11.07 -1.86 -23.71
C ILE A 54 10.35 -0.94 -24.70
N SER A 55 9.66 -1.53 -25.67
CA SER A 55 8.81 -0.76 -26.59
C SER A 55 7.44 -0.45 -25.97
N ARG A 56 6.77 0.60 -26.44
CA ARG A 56 5.39 0.93 -26.03
C ARG A 56 4.40 -0.23 -26.25
N PRO A 57 4.38 -0.95 -27.39
CA PRO A 57 3.54 -2.15 -27.52
C PRO A 57 3.89 -3.25 -26.51
N THR A 58 5.17 -3.40 -26.16
CA THR A 58 5.59 -4.35 -25.12
C THR A 58 5.10 -3.93 -23.74
N PHE A 59 5.04 -2.63 -23.42
CA PHE A 59 4.43 -2.16 -22.17
C PHE A 59 2.98 -2.64 -22.06
N TYR A 60 2.18 -2.46 -23.11
CA TYR A 60 0.77 -2.85 -23.13
C TYR A 60 0.52 -4.37 -23.07
N PHE A 61 1.56 -5.19 -23.27
CA PHE A 61 1.49 -6.61 -22.99
C PHE A 61 1.43 -6.91 -21.48
N TYR A 62 2.09 -6.09 -20.65
CA TYR A 62 2.13 -6.25 -19.19
C TYR A 62 1.04 -5.44 -18.48
N PHE A 63 0.89 -4.17 -18.86
CA PHE A 63 0.00 -3.24 -18.17
C PHE A 63 -0.97 -2.55 -19.13
N LYS A 64 -2.25 -2.54 -18.76
CA LYS A 64 -3.29 -1.89 -19.57
C LYS A 64 -3.22 -0.36 -19.52
N SER A 65 -2.65 0.20 -18.44
CA SER A 65 -2.57 1.63 -18.17
C SER A 65 -1.45 1.95 -17.17
N LYS A 66 -1.14 3.24 -16.97
CA LYS A 66 -0.19 3.66 -15.91
C LYS A 66 -0.82 3.56 -14.52
N GLU A 67 -2.14 3.63 -14.43
CA GLU A 67 -2.93 3.40 -13.22
C GLU A 67 -2.85 1.92 -12.79
N ALA A 68 -2.83 0.98 -13.75
CA ALA A 68 -2.59 -0.43 -13.46
C ALA A 68 -1.18 -0.68 -12.90
N VAL A 69 -0.17 0.06 -13.38
CA VAL A 69 1.19 0.02 -12.81
C VAL A 69 1.19 0.53 -11.37
N LEU A 70 0.51 1.65 -11.10
CA LEU A 70 0.37 2.19 -9.74
C LEU A 70 -0.32 1.18 -8.82
N LEU A 71 -1.38 0.51 -9.30
CA LEU A 71 -2.07 -0.50 -8.52
C LEU A 71 -1.14 -1.67 -8.15
N SER A 72 -0.35 -2.18 -9.11
CA SER A 72 0.63 -3.23 -8.84
C SER A 72 1.77 -2.79 -7.92
N LEU A 73 2.11 -1.49 -7.87
CA LEU A 73 3.02 -0.94 -6.85
C LEU A 73 2.38 -0.90 -5.46
N LEU A 74 1.07 -0.68 -5.37
CA LEU A 74 0.34 -0.64 -4.09
C LEU A 74 0.06 -2.03 -3.52
N GLU A 75 -0.11 -3.05 -4.36
CA GLU A 75 -0.45 -4.41 -3.92
C GLU A 75 0.50 -4.96 -2.84
N PRO A 76 1.84 -4.90 -2.98
CA PRO A 76 2.76 -5.32 -1.91
C PRO A 76 2.63 -4.49 -0.63
N VAL A 77 2.38 -3.19 -0.75
CA VAL A 77 2.21 -2.26 0.39
C VAL A 77 0.97 -2.64 1.19
N ILE A 78 -0.13 -2.89 0.47
CA ILE A 78 -1.40 -3.31 1.05
C ILE A 78 -1.26 -4.70 1.68
N ALA A 79 -0.62 -5.64 1.00
CA ALA A 79 -0.38 -6.99 1.51
C ALA A 79 0.48 -6.99 2.79
N GLN A 80 1.48 -6.10 2.86
CA GLN A 80 2.28 -5.94 4.07
C GLN A 80 1.45 -5.43 5.24
N ALA A 81 0.59 -4.42 5.01
CA ALA A 81 -0.32 -3.92 6.03
C ALA A 81 -1.33 -4.99 6.47
N ASP A 82 -1.83 -5.79 5.53
CA ASP A 82 -2.79 -6.87 5.75
C ASP A 82 -2.23 -8.01 6.61
N SER A 83 -0.97 -8.39 6.41
CA SER A 83 -0.31 -9.49 7.14
C SER A 83 -0.26 -9.30 8.66
N GLU A 84 -0.32 -8.06 9.15
CA GLU A 84 -0.28 -7.73 10.58
C GLU A 84 -1.65 -7.89 11.25
N PHE A 85 -2.71 -7.85 10.45
CA PHE A 85 -4.06 -8.19 10.87
C PHE A 85 -4.25 -9.71 10.95
N ASP A 86 -3.48 -10.51 10.21
CA ASP A 86 -3.58 -11.97 10.29
C ASP A 86 -3.33 -12.48 11.72
N GLY A 87 -4.33 -13.19 12.26
CA GLY A 87 -4.32 -13.72 13.63
C GLY A 87 -4.42 -12.66 14.74
N ALA A 88 -4.63 -11.37 14.42
CA ALA A 88 -4.73 -10.30 15.43
C ALA A 88 -5.84 -10.55 16.46
N VAL A 89 -6.97 -11.12 16.03
CA VAL A 89 -8.09 -11.49 16.90
C VAL A 89 -7.68 -12.46 18.02
N HIS A 90 -6.73 -13.35 17.76
CA HIS A 90 -6.23 -14.30 18.76
C HIS A 90 -5.24 -13.66 19.74
N ARG A 91 -4.59 -12.55 19.36
CA ARG A 91 -3.64 -11.81 20.20
C ARG A 91 -4.32 -10.81 21.14
N LEU A 92 -5.51 -10.33 20.77
CA LEU A 92 -6.25 -9.29 21.51
C LEU A 92 -6.38 -9.52 23.02
N PRO A 93 -6.71 -10.72 23.54
CA PRO A 93 -7.01 -10.89 24.96
C PRO A 93 -5.84 -10.58 25.91
N ALA A 94 -4.59 -10.61 25.42
CA ALA A 94 -3.40 -10.42 26.26
C ALA A 94 -3.00 -8.96 26.45
N ASP A 95 -3.11 -8.13 25.41
CA ASP A 95 -2.78 -6.70 25.46
C ASP A 95 -3.50 -5.94 24.32
N PRO A 96 -4.77 -5.54 24.52
CA PRO A 96 -5.54 -4.93 23.46
C PRO A 96 -4.94 -3.61 22.98
N ARG A 97 -4.38 -2.80 23.88
CA ARG A 97 -3.74 -1.53 23.52
C ARG A 97 -2.57 -1.75 22.56
N ARG A 98 -1.72 -2.72 22.87
CA ARG A 98 -0.61 -3.08 21.98
C ARG A 98 -1.10 -3.62 20.65
N VAL A 99 -2.12 -4.49 20.64
CA VAL A 99 -2.66 -5.04 19.38
C VAL A 99 -3.22 -3.96 18.47
N TRP A 100 -4.05 -3.03 18.99
CA TRP A 100 -4.58 -1.92 18.19
C TRP A 100 -3.46 -1.01 17.69
N ARG A 101 -2.49 -0.68 18.56
CA ARG A 101 -1.34 0.14 18.20
C ARG A 101 -0.48 -0.52 17.11
N ASP A 102 -0.19 -1.81 17.25
CA ASP A 102 0.64 -2.56 16.30
C ASP A 102 -0.05 -2.61 14.92
N GLY A 103 -1.36 -2.83 14.87
CA GLY A 103 -2.12 -2.77 13.60
C GLY A 103 -2.11 -1.39 12.94
N ILE A 104 -2.34 -0.32 13.70
CA ILE A 104 -2.26 1.07 13.18
C ILE A 104 -0.83 1.37 12.70
N LYS A 105 0.19 0.96 13.46
CA LYS A 105 1.59 1.18 13.14
C LYS A 105 2.02 0.42 11.90
N ALA A 106 1.56 -0.82 11.73
CA ALA A 106 1.84 -1.64 10.55
C ALA A 106 1.37 -0.94 9.27
N PHE A 107 0.11 -0.52 9.26
CA PHE A 107 -0.46 0.21 8.14
C PHE A 107 0.33 1.52 7.91
N PHE A 108 0.59 2.33 8.93
CA PHE A 108 1.39 3.55 8.77
C PHE A 108 2.81 3.28 8.22
N THR A 109 3.48 2.23 8.70
CA THR A 109 4.85 1.86 8.28
C THR A 109 4.88 1.42 6.82
N ALA A 110 3.91 0.62 6.38
CA ALA A 110 3.82 0.17 5.00
C ALA A 110 3.71 1.37 4.03
N PHE A 111 2.81 2.31 4.31
CA PHE A 111 2.59 3.48 3.44
C PHE A 111 3.70 4.54 3.55
N THR A 112 4.36 4.68 4.70
CA THR A 112 5.53 5.57 4.85
C THR A 112 6.79 5.03 4.18
N THR A 113 6.91 3.72 3.98
CA THR A 113 8.06 3.12 3.27
C THR A 113 8.01 3.45 1.77
N HIS A 114 6.81 3.56 1.20
CA HIS A 114 6.58 3.87 -0.22
C HIS A 114 5.87 5.23 -0.41
N ARG A 115 6.44 6.30 0.16
CA ARG A 115 5.76 7.63 0.24
C ARG A 115 5.29 8.17 -1.11
N ALA A 116 6.12 8.06 -2.15
CA ALA A 116 5.78 8.56 -3.48
C ALA A 116 4.56 7.83 -4.06
N VAL A 117 4.56 6.49 -3.96
CA VAL A 117 3.45 5.63 -4.36
C VAL A 117 2.18 5.95 -3.56
N ALA A 118 2.29 6.06 -2.23
CA ALA A 118 1.16 6.38 -1.34
C ALA A 118 0.54 7.76 -1.62
N ARG A 119 1.37 8.79 -1.83
CA ARG A 119 0.93 10.14 -2.20
C ARG A 119 0.18 10.10 -3.54
N THR A 120 0.77 9.48 -4.55
CA THR A 120 0.14 9.36 -5.87
C THR A 120 -1.15 8.55 -5.82
N ALA A 121 -1.21 7.47 -5.04
CA ALA A 121 -2.44 6.72 -4.83
C ALA A 121 -3.57 7.61 -4.30
N THR A 122 -3.26 8.48 -3.33
CA THR A 122 -4.21 9.45 -2.77
C THR A 122 -4.77 10.39 -3.84
N GLU A 123 -3.91 10.95 -4.70
CA GLU A 123 -4.31 11.82 -5.81
C GLU A 123 -5.19 11.07 -6.83
N VAL A 124 -4.84 9.82 -7.14
CA VAL A 124 -5.52 9.02 -8.16
C VAL A 124 -6.85 8.46 -7.64
N LEU A 125 -7.00 8.16 -6.34
CA LEU A 125 -8.26 7.70 -5.74
C LEU A 125 -9.42 8.69 -5.94
N ALA A 126 -9.11 9.98 -5.97
CA ALA A 126 -10.09 11.03 -6.24
C ALA A 126 -10.65 10.96 -7.67
N THR A 127 -9.88 10.47 -8.63
CA THR A 127 -10.17 10.59 -10.07
C THR A 127 -10.39 9.26 -10.79
N SER A 128 -9.86 8.15 -10.28
CA SER A 128 -9.94 6.82 -10.89
C SER A 128 -10.97 5.93 -10.21
N THR A 129 -12.02 5.55 -10.94
CA THR A 129 -13.03 4.58 -10.45
C THR A 129 -12.44 3.17 -10.27
N GLU A 130 -11.47 2.78 -11.10
CA GLU A 130 -10.81 1.47 -11.00
C GLU A 130 -10.02 1.36 -9.69
N LEU A 131 -9.15 2.33 -9.42
CA LEU A 131 -8.36 2.34 -8.18
C LEU A 131 -9.27 2.44 -6.95
N ARG A 132 -10.32 3.27 -7.03
CA ARG A 132 -11.31 3.41 -5.95
C ARG A 132 -12.04 2.09 -5.67
N SER A 133 -12.40 1.34 -6.71
CA SER A 133 -13.06 0.04 -6.55
C SER A 133 -12.15 -0.95 -5.82
N VAL A 134 -10.88 -1.04 -6.23
CA VAL A 134 -9.93 -1.96 -5.60
C VAL A 134 -9.64 -1.56 -4.16
N TRP A 135 -9.39 -0.27 -3.92
CA TRP A 135 -9.19 0.28 -2.58
C TRP A 135 -10.38 0.04 -1.65
N SER A 136 -11.60 0.21 -2.16
CA SER A 136 -12.82 -0.04 -1.38
C SER A 136 -12.94 -1.50 -0.92
N GLY A 137 -12.44 -2.45 -1.73
CA GLY A 137 -12.41 -3.86 -1.34
C GLY A 137 -11.47 -4.12 -0.16
N TYR A 138 -10.26 -3.51 -0.18
CA TYR A 138 -9.33 -3.62 0.94
C TYR A 138 -9.84 -2.92 2.20
N MET A 139 -10.41 -1.72 2.06
CA MET A 139 -11.03 -1.00 3.17
C MET A 139 -12.17 -1.79 3.80
N GLN A 140 -13.04 -2.41 2.99
CA GLN A 140 -14.12 -3.26 3.49
C GLN A 140 -13.57 -4.43 4.31
N LYS A 141 -12.53 -5.12 3.81
CA LYS A 141 -11.87 -6.22 4.54
C LYS A 141 -11.36 -5.77 5.92
N TRP A 142 -10.65 -4.65 5.99
CA TRP A 142 -10.12 -4.13 7.27
C TRP A 142 -11.22 -3.67 8.22
N ILE A 143 -12.29 -3.08 7.69
CA ILE A 143 -13.47 -2.69 8.48
C ILE A 143 -14.14 -3.92 9.08
N ASP A 144 -14.39 -4.95 8.28
CA ASP A 144 -15.03 -6.19 8.73
C ASP A 144 -14.22 -6.86 9.84
N GLN A 145 -12.89 -6.90 9.66
CA GLN A 145 -11.98 -7.46 10.65
C GLN A 145 -11.94 -6.63 11.95
N THR A 146 -11.90 -5.30 11.83
CA THR A 146 -11.95 -4.39 12.99
C THR A 146 -13.28 -4.56 13.74
N ALA A 147 -14.40 -4.68 13.04
CA ALA A 147 -15.71 -4.90 13.63
C ALA A 147 -15.80 -6.26 14.35
N ALA A 148 -15.23 -7.31 13.75
CA ALA A 148 -15.13 -8.63 14.39
C ALA A 148 -14.30 -8.59 15.68
N MET A 149 -13.18 -7.88 15.66
CA MET A 149 -12.33 -7.65 16.83
C MET A 149 -13.07 -6.89 17.94
N ILE A 150 -13.77 -5.79 17.62
CA ILE A 150 -14.59 -5.04 18.59
C ILE A 150 -15.70 -5.94 19.16
N THR A 151 -16.37 -6.73 18.32
CA THR A 151 -17.42 -7.66 18.75
C THR A 151 -16.88 -8.71 19.73
N ALA A 152 -15.67 -9.23 19.49
CA ALA A 152 -15.02 -10.18 20.40
C ALA A 152 -14.69 -9.54 21.76
N GLU A 153 -14.21 -8.29 21.77
CA GLU A 153 -13.95 -7.53 23.00
C GLU A 153 -15.23 -7.28 23.81
N ARG A 154 -16.36 -6.99 23.13
CA ARG A 154 -17.67 -6.85 23.75
C ARG A 154 -18.19 -8.17 24.31
N ALA A 155 -18.08 -9.26 23.55
CA ALA A 155 -18.55 -10.57 23.96
C ALA A 155 -17.84 -11.10 25.22
N ARG A 156 -16.57 -10.73 25.44
CA ARG A 156 -15.83 -11.05 26.67
C ARG A 156 -16.00 -10.03 27.80
N GLY A 157 -16.88 -9.03 27.63
CA GLY A 157 -17.19 -8.01 28.63
C GLY A 157 -16.11 -6.95 28.82
N ALA A 158 -15.15 -6.82 27.88
CA ALA A 158 -14.05 -5.86 28.00
C ALA A 158 -14.36 -4.49 27.39
N ALA A 159 -15.26 -4.44 26.41
CA ALA A 159 -15.70 -3.21 25.77
C ALA A 159 -17.23 -3.07 25.92
N PRO A 160 -17.75 -1.85 26.10
CA PRO A 160 -19.18 -1.61 26.16
C PRO A 160 -19.85 -1.73 24.78
N ASP A 161 -21.14 -2.09 24.79
CA ASP A 161 -21.95 -2.25 23.58
C ASP A 161 -22.83 -1.02 23.33
N ASN A 162 -22.17 0.11 23.03
CA ASN A 162 -22.82 1.42 22.95
C ASN A 162 -23.38 1.75 21.55
N ILE A 163 -22.58 1.51 20.50
CA ILE A 163 -22.90 1.79 19.09
C ILE A 163 -22.55 0.58 18.23
N PRO A 164 -23.13 0.39 17.03
CA PRO A 164 -22.82 -0.76 16.19
C PRO A 164 -21.31 -0.88 15.93
N ALA A 165 -20.75 -2.08 16.11
CA ALA A 165 -19.32 -2.32 15.93
C ALA A 165 -18.86 -2.00 14.49
N ALA A 166 -19.72 -2.25 13.50
CA ALA A 166 -19.47 -1.92 12.10
C ALA A 166 -19.34 -0.40 11.86
N ASP A 167 -20.19 0.42 12.48
CA ASP A 167 -20.17 1.88 12.33
C ASP A 167 -18.92 2.48 12.99
N LEU A 168 -18.57 1.97 14.18
CA LEU A 168 -17.34 2.36 14.87
C LEU A 168 -16.11 1.96 14.05
N ALA A 169 -16.04 0.71 13.59
CA ALA A 169 -14.96 0.22 12.74
C ALA A 169 -14.81 1.02 11.45
N THR A 170 -15.91 1.32 10.77
CA THR A 170 -15.93 2.14 9.55
C THR A 170 -15.34 3.52 9.83
N SER A 171 -15.82 4.18 10.87
CA SER A 171 -15.39 5.54 11.23
C SER A 171 -13.90 5.59 11.61
N LEU A 172 -13.43 4.61 12.38
CA LEU A 172 -12.04 4.51 12.81
C LEU A 172 -11.08 4.24 11.64
N ASN A 173 -11.46 3.36 10.71
CA ASN A 173 -10.64 3.07 9.52
C ASN A 173 -10.59 4.26 8.56
N GLN A 174 -11.72 4.94 8.33
CA GLN A 174 -11.77 6.18 7.53
C GLN A 174 -10.94 7.31 8.15
N MET A 175 -10.97 7.45 9.49
CA MET A 175 -10.14 8.41 10.20
C MET A 175 -8.64 8.09 10.03
N ASN A 176 -8.25 6.82 10.12
CA ASN A 176 -6.87 6.40 9.89
C ASN A 176 -6.43 6.78 8.48
N GLU A 177 -7.20 6.39 7.46
CA GLU A 177 -6.93 6.69 6.06
C GLU A 177 -6.67 8.19 5.87
N ARG A 178 -7.62 9.04 6.26
CA ARG A 178 -7.51 10.48 6.04
C ARG A 178 -6.35 11.11 6.80
N THR A 179 -6.15 10.73 8.07
CA THR A 179 -5.09 11.28 8.93
C THR A 179 -3.71 10.90 8.40
N MET A 180 -3.53 9.66 7.97
CA MET A 180 -2.26 9.18 7.44
C MET A 180 -1.96 9.78 6.07
N MET A 181 -2.95 9.87 5.17
CA MET A 181 -2.79 10.54 3.88
C MET A 181 -2.35 12.01 4.07
N ALA A 182 -2.99 12.73 4.99
CA ALA A 182 -2.61 14.12 5.30
C ALA A 182 -1.14 14.22 5.76
N ALA A 183 -0.72 13.33 6.66
CA ALA A 183 0.65 13.30 7.20
C ALA A 183 1.70 12.87 6.17
N LEU A 184 1.36 11.97 5.24
CA LEU A 184 2.24 11.49 4.18
C LEU A 184 2.45 12.54 3.08
N SER A 185 1.38 13.25 2.73
CA SER A 185 1.37 14.29 1.71
C SER A 185 1.79 15.67 2.23
N ALA A 186 2.15 15.79 3.51
CA ALA A 186 2.48 17.05 4.19
C ALA A 186 1.42 18.15 3.96
N GLU A 187 0.15 17.74 3.93
CA GLU A 187 -0.98 18.66 3.83
C GLU A 187 -1.08 19.55 5.06
N THR A 188 -1.74 20.71 4.93
CA THR A 188 -2.06 21.57 6.08
C THR A 188 -3.57 21.81 6.12
N PRO A 189 -4.26 21.46 7.22
CA PRO A 189 -3.72 20.88 8.47
C PRO A 189 -3.44 19.37 8.41
N ALA A 190 -2.39 18.91 9.11
CA ALA A 190 -2.09 17.48 9.32
C ALA A 190 -1.47 17.24 10.71
N VAL A 191 -1.56 15.99 11.19
CA VAL A 191 -0.82 15.54 12.37
C VAL A 191 0.63 15.24 11.95
N GLU A 192 1.60 15.65 12.77
CA GLU A 192 3.01 15.31 12.56
C GLU A 192 3.20 13.79 12.46
N ALA A 193 3.95 13.34 11.45
CA ALA A 193 4.14 11.92 11.14
C ALA A 193 4.55 11.07 12.35
N GLU A 194 5.42 11.60 13.21
CA GLU A 194 5.90 10.92 14.43
C GLU A 194 4.79 10.70 15.49
N ARG A 195 3.73 11.52 15.46
CA ARG A 195 2.62 11.48 16.43
C ARG A 195 1.38 10.75 15.91
N VAL A 196 1.29 10.50 14.60
CA VAL A 196 0.09 9.90 13.96
C VAL A 196 -0.35 8.61 14.65
N VAL A 197 0.58 7.68 14.87
CA VAL A 197 0.26 6.38 15.49
C VAL A 197 -0.26 6.57 16.92
N ASP A 198 0.34 7.46 17.71
CA ASP A 198 -0.08 7.74 19.10
C ASP A 198 -1.46 8.37 19.15
N THR A 199 -1.71 9.37 18.30
CA THR A 199 -2.99 10.06 18.19
C THR A 199 -4.11 9.09 17.80
N LEU A 200 -3.92 8.30 16.74
CA LEU A 200 -4.93 7.35 16.28
C LEU A 200 -5.16 6.24 17.31
N THR A 201 -4.09 5.70 17.91
CA THR A 201 -4.21 4.69 18.98
C THR A 201 -5.05 5.22 20.14
N HIS A 202 -4.80 6.47 20.57
CA HIS A 202 -5.57 7.07 21.67
C HIS A 202 -7.07 7.15 21.35
N ILE A 203 -7.43 7.58 20.13
CA ILE A 203 -8.83 7.71 19.71
C ILE A 203 -9.48 6.32 19.61
N TRP A 204 -8.79 5.33 19.04
CA TRP A 204 -9.29 3.95 18.95
C TRP A 204 -9.57 3.37 20.33
N ILE A 205 -8.61 3.44 21.25
CA ILE A 205 -8.80 2.88 22.60
C ILE A 205 -9.91 3.61 23.36
N SER A 206 -9.93 4.94 23.31
CA SER A 206 -10.94 5.70 24.04
C SER A 206 -12.35 5.47 23.50
N SER A 207 -12.51 5.29 22.18
CA SER A 207 -13.81 5.05 21.55
C SER A 207 -14.29 3.59 21.66
N ILE A 208 -13.37 2.62 21.66
CA ILE A 208 -13.72 1.20 21.77
C ILE A 208 -14.06 0.82 23.21
N TYR A 209 -13.30 1.33 24.19
CA TYR A 209 -13.40 0.92 25.60
C TYR A 209 -14.06 1.97 26.49
N GLY A 210 -14.30 3.19 26.00
CA GLY A 210 -14.95 4.25 26.78
C GLY A 210 -16.42 3.93 27.04
N GLU A 211 -16.83 4.10 28.29
CA GLU A 211 -18.24 4.04 28.69
C GLU A 211 -19.00 5.25 28.11
N SER A 212 -20.25 5.04 27.69
CA SER A 212 -21.11 6.18 27.32
C SER A 212 -21.34 7.02 28.58
N GLY A 213 -21.05 8.32 28.51
CA GLY A 213 -21.49 9.29 29.51
C GLY A 213 -23.01 9.45 29.52
#